data_AF-A0AAN4PNW9-F1
#
_entry.id   AF-A0AAN4PNW9-F1
#
_cell.length_a   1.000
_cell.length_b   1.000
_cell.length_c   1.000
_cell.angle_alpha   90.00
_cell.angle_beta   90.00
_cell.angle_gamma   90.00
#
_symmetry.space_group_name_H-M   'P 1'
#
loop_
_entity.id
_entity.type
_entity.pdbx_description
1 polymer ?
#
loop_
_entity_poly.entity_id
_entity_poly.type
_entity_poly.pdbx_seq_one_letter_code
_entity_poly.pdbx_strand_id
1 'polypeptide(L)'
;MFLFRRNKQDGEETPKCEQKFKSAYKSWKSDWRYEERKSRGTLQRADVQNKQVNPFLELEARGFAILQRRHRLMQLLGDEEDPAVTEKRPPSYITQTQREDFQKAVRELMVDYWKNAAALRRIQESWKHEYKLEKLQLLRAHKDRHGRPYAWVWDQEKCADLGGCCGQTCGCCKKPLLTYLRPSENDEEVHGVYGHCTEECACCIRSGRRRPPHPRLLPAPDMSLL
;
A
#
# COMPACT_ATOMS: atom_id res chain seq x y z
N MET A 1 -19.97 26.60 1.76
CA MET A 1 -18.94 27.01 0.80
C MET A 1 -17.70 27.39 1.59
N PHE A 2 -16.86 26.42 1.97
CA PHE A 2 -15.65 26.70 2.75
C PHE A 2 -14.47 26.81 1.79
N LEU A 3 -14.12 28.06 1.47
CA LEU A 3 -12.91 28.43 0.75
C LEU A 3 -11.72 28.16 1.68
N PHE A 4 -10.99 27.07 1.45
CA PHE A 4 -9.64 26.95 2.01
C PHE A 4 -8.77 28.02 1.36
N ARG A 5 -8.58 29.12 2.09
CA ARG A 5 -7.60 30.16 1.83
C ARG A 5 -6.23 29.48 1.75
N ARG A 6 -5.71 29.32 0.53
CA ARG A 6 -4.32 28.91 0.31
C ARG A 6 -3.43 30.02 0.88
N ASN A 7 -2.95 29.84 2.10
CA ASN A 7 -1.76 30.54 2.54
C ASN A 7 -0.63 30.04 1.65
N LYS A 8 -0.17 30.95 0.78
CA LYS A 8 1.00 30.81 -0.08
C LYS A 8 2.22 30.86 0.85
N GLN A 9 2.52 29.73 1.51
CA GLN A 9 3.80 29.55 2.16
C GLN A 9 4.84 29.29 1.06
N ASP A 10 5.86 30.15 1.09
CA ASP A 10 7.22 30.06 0.55
C ASP A 10 7.52 28.95 -0.45
N GLY A 11 8.14 29.33 -1.57
CA GLY A 11 8.48 28.47 -2.69
C GLY A 11 9.41 27.31 -2.33
N GLU A 12 8.84 26.27 -1.74
CA GLU A 12 9.50 24.98 -1.57
C GLU A 12 9.56 24.34 -2.96
N GLU A 13 10.75 24.39 -3.56
CA GLU A 13 11.02 23.79 -4.86
C GLU A 13 10.62 22.31 -4.81
N THR A 14 9.81 21.87 -5.78
CA THR A 14 9.34 20.47 -5.81
C THR A 14 10.56 19.55 -5.77
N PRO A 15 10.65 18.56 -4.85
CA PRO A 15 11.82 17.68 -4.77
C PRO A 15 12.11 16.97 -6.10
N LYS A 16 13.40 16.74 -6.39
CA LYS A 16 13.85 16.09 -7.64
C LYS A 16 13.14 14.75 -7.91
N CYS A 17 12.87 13.94 -6.87
CA CYS A 17 12.15 12.67 -7.02
C CYS A 17 10.70 12.87 -7.53
N GLU A 18 10.00 13.88 -7.02
CA GLU A 18 8.64 14.19 -7.42
C GLU A 18 8.59 14.84 -8.81
N GLN A 19 9.59 15.67 -9.17
CA GLN A 19 9.74 16.19 -10.53
C GLN A 19 9.96 15.06 -11.54
N LYS A 20 10.84 14.10 -11.22
CA LYS A 20 11.08 12.90 -12.04
C LYS A 20 9.80 12.10 -12.27
N PHE A 21 9.02 11.84 -11.22
CA PHE A 21 7.73 11.17 -11.37
C PHE A 21 6.74 11.97 -12.23
N LYS A 22 6.58 13.28 -11.99
CA LYS A 22 5.69 14.14 -12.79
C LYS A 22 6.06 14.09 -14.28
N SER A 23 7.35 14.13 -14.59
CA SER A 23 7.84 14.02 -15.97
C SER A 23 7.54 12.64 -16.58
N ALA A 24 7.88 11.56 -15.88
CA ALA A 24 7.64 10.19 -16.35
C ALA A 24 6.14 9.92 -16.55
N TYR A 25 5.29 10.36 -15.62
CA TYR A 25 3.84 10.25 -15.71
C TYR A 25 3.27 11.04 -16.89
N LYS A 26 3.80 12.24 -17.16
CA LYS A 26 3.38 13.06 -18.31
C LYS A 26 3.78 12.39 -19.63
N SER A 27 4.99 11.83 -19.72
CA SER A 27 5.46 11.10 -20.90
C SER A 27 4.57 9.89 -21.16
N TRP A 28 4.45 8.99 -20.17
CA TRP A 28 3.61 7.80 -20.26
C TRP A 28 2.17 8.12 -20.68
N LYS A 29 1.56 9.17 -20.11
CA LYS A 29 0.20 9.60 -20.47
C LYS A 29 0.11 10.16 -21.90
N SER A 30 1.19 10.76 -22.40
CA SER A 30 1.26 11.26 -23.78
C SER A 30 1.38 10.09 -24.76
N ASP A 31 2.28 9.15 -24.47
CA ASP A 31 2.58 7.98 -25.31
C ASP A 31 1.30 7.13 -25.48
N TRP A 32 0.59 6.89 -24.39
CA TRP A 32 -0.65 6.12 -24.41
C TRP A 32 -1.90 6.89 -24.85
N ARG A 33 -1.84 8.20 -25.11
CA ARG A 33 -3.04 9.04 -25.33
C ARG A 33 -3.95 8.48 -26.42
N TYR A 34 -3.37 8.01 -27.52
CA TYR A 34 -4.11 7.48 -28.66
C TYR A 34 -4.43 5.99 -28.50
N GLU A 35 -3.49 5.21 -27.99
CA GLU A 35 -3.63 3.75 -27.86
C GLU A 35 -4.60 3.33 -26.75
N GLU A 36 -4.66 4.08 -25.64
CA GLU A 36 -5.65 3.86 -24.59
C GLU A 36 -7.08 4.02 -25.13
N ARG A 37 -7.32 5.05 -25.94
CA ARG A 37 -8.65 5.30 -26.52
C ARG A 37 -9.08 4.18 -27.46
N LYS A 38 -8.15 3.66 -28.28
CA LYS A 38 -8.42 2.58 -29.24
C LYS A 38 -8.64 1.23 -28.56
N SER A 39 -7.95 0.96 -27.46
CA SER A 39 -8.03 -0.31 -26.71
C SER A 39 -9.17 -0.36 -25.69
N ARG A 40 -9.84 0.78 -25.42
CA ARG A 40 -10.96 0.82 -24.47
C ARG A 40 -12.11 -0.09 -24.92
N GLY A 41 -12.59 -0.94 -24.02
CA GLY A 41 -13.70 -1.88 -24.29
C GLY A 41 -13.32 -3.11 -25.14
N THR A 42 -12.05 -3.28 -25.49
CA THR A 42 -11.59 -4.46 -26.25
C THR A 42 -11.49 -5.70 -25.37
N LEU A 43 -11.68 -6.88 -25.98
CA LEU A 43 -11.46 -8.18 -25.32
C LEU A 43 -10.03 -8.31 -24.78
N GLN A 44 -9.03 -7.81 -25.49
CA GLN A 44 -7.64 -7.81 -25.03
C GLN A 44 -7.46 -7.04 -23.72
N ARG A 45 -8.09 -5.86 -23.59
CA ARG A 45 -8.00 -5.06 -22.37
C ARG A 45 -8.73 -5.72 -21.20
N ALA A 46 -9.89 -6.33 -21.46
CA ALA A 46 -10.59 -7.11 -20.45
C ALA A 46 -9.76 -8.34 -20.00
N ASP A 47 -9.08 -8.99 -20.94
CA ASP A 47 -8.19 -10.13 -20.68
C ASP A 47 -7.01 -9.72 -19.80
N VAL A 48 -6.34 -8.62 -20.14
CA VAL A 48 -5.24 -8.05 -19.33
C VAL A 48 -5.72 -7.65 -17.94
N GLN A 49 -6.89 -7.02 -17.85
CA GLN A 49 -7.50 -6.65 -16.57
C GLN A 49 -7.73 -7.88 -15.69
N ASN A 50 -8.36 -8.94 -16.24
CA ASN A 50 -8.78 -10.10 -15.47
C ASN A 50 -7.65 -11.10 -15.19
N LYS A 51 -6.68 -11.25 -16.10
CA LYS A 51 -5.61 -12.26 -15.98
C LYS A 51 -4.33 -11.71 -15.37
N GLN A 52 -4.09 -10.40 -15.42
CA GLN A 52 -2.84 -9.81 -14.95
C GLN A 52 -3.07 -8.73 -13.89
N VAL A 53 -3.90 -7.73 -14.16
CA VAL A 53 -4.11 -6.59 -13.25
C VAL A 53 -4.79 -7.03 -11.95
N ASN A 54 -5.96 -7.68 -12.02
CA ASN A 54 -6.71 -8.08 -10.83
C ASN A 54 -5.94 -9.09 -9.97
N PRO A 55 -5.36 -10.19 -10.53
CA PRO A 55 -4.61 -11.14 -9.72
C PRO A 55 -3.38 -10.52 -9.06
N PHE A 56 -2.72 -9.56 -9.74
CA PHE A 56 -1.61 -8.82 -9.17
C PHE A 56 -2.07 -7.98 -7.96
N LEU A 57 -3.14 -7.20 -8.10
CA LEU A 57 -3.65 -6.36 -7.02
C LEU A 57 -4.17 -7.19 -5.83
N GLU A 58 -4.79 -8.34 -6.10
CA GLU A 58 -5.24 -9.28 -5.07
C GLU A 58 -4.07 -9.86 -4.27
N LEU A 59 -3.01 -10.31 -4.95
CA LEU A 59 -1.81 -10.78 -4.27
C LEU A 59 -1.10 -9.67 -3.51
N GLU A 60 -1.11 -8.44 -4.00
CA GLU A 60 -0.54 -7.29 -3.29
C GLU A 60 -1.32 -7.01 -1.99
N ALA A 61 -2.65 -6.94 -2.08
CA ALA A 61 -3.52 -6.80 -0.92
C ALA A 61 -3.34 -7.95 0.08
N ARG A 62 -3.20 -9.20 -0.40
CA ARG A 62 -2.89 -10.37 0.43
C ARG A 62 -1.55 -10.21 1.15
N GLY A 63 -0.51 -9.75 0.45
CA GLY A 63 0.80 -9.47 1.03
C GLY A 63 0.72 -8.44 2.16
N PHE A 64 -0.02 -7.36 1.97
CA PHE A 64 -0.25 -6.36 3.01
C PHE A 64 -1.02 -6.92 4.21
N ALA A 65 -2.04 -7.75 3.99
CA ALA A 65 -2.78 -8.40 5.06
C ALA A 65 -1.89 -9.33 5.90
N ILE A 66 -1.02 -10.12 5.26
CA ILE A 66 -0.04 -10.97 5.94
C ILE A 66 0.87 -10.14 6.85
N LEU A 67 1.43 -9.03 6.34
CA LEU A 67 2.32 -8.17 7.12
C LEU A 67 1.60 -7.44 8.26
N GLN A 68 0.36 -6.98 8.03
CA GLN A 68 -0.44 -6.33 9.07
C GLN A 68 -0.81 -7.31 10.18
N ARG A 69 -1.17 -8.55 9.83
CA ARG A 69 -1.40 -9.62 10.80
C ARG A 69 -0.14 -9.93 11.60
N ARG A 70 1.01 -10.00 10.94
CA ARG A 70 2.31 -10.21 11.60
C ARG A 70 2.58 -9.09 12.61
N HIS A 71 2.44 -7.83 12.21
CA HIS A 71 2.63 -6.67 13.08
C HIS A 71 1.68 -6.70 14.29
N ARG A 72 0.40 -7.07 14.10
CA ARG A 72 -0.55 -7.26 15.21
C ARG A 72 -0.08 -8.32 16.21
N LEU A 73 0.42 -9.46 15.72
CA LEU A 73 0.91 -10.52 16.60
C LEU A 73 2.18 -10.10 17.35
N MET A 74 3.09 -9.37 16.69
CA MET A 74 4.28 -8.82 17.35
C MET A 74 3.93 -7.80 18.45
N GLN A 75 2.91 -6.96 18.22
CA GLN A 75 2.40 -6.06 19.25
C GLN A 75 1.87 -6.81 20.48
N LEU A 76 1.17 -7.93 20.27
CA LEU A 76 0.69 -8.78 21.37
C LEU A 76 1.83 -9.47 22.12
N LEU A 77 2.92 -9.83 21.43
CA LEU A 77 4.10 -10.43 22.04
C LEU A 77 4.91 -9.43 22.90
N GLY A 78 4.76 -8.12 22.64
CA GLY A 78 5.56 -7.05 23.22
C GLY A 78 6.87 -6.79 22.46
N ASP A 79 6.97 -7.27 21.21
CA ASP A 79 8.19 -7.26 20.40
C ASP A 79 8.33 -6.01 19.50
N GLU A 80 7.42 -5.04 19.60
CA GLU A 80 7.62 -3.74 18.96
C GLU A 80 8.44 -2.81 19.87
N GLU A 81 9.54 -2.28 19.34
CA GLU A 81 10.28 -1.18 19.93
C GLU A 81 9.44 0.09 19.89
N ASP A 82 8.58 0.29 20.89
CA ASP A 82 8.09 1.62 21.24
C ASP A 82 9.11 2.27 22.18
N PRO A 83 9.86 3.30 21.75
CA PRO A 83 10.83 3.99 22.60
C PRO A 83 10.18 4.72 23.79
N ALA A 84 8.85 4.81 23.87
CA ALA A 84 8.13 5.44 24.96
C ALA A 84 7.66 4.47 26.07
N VAL A 85 7.80 3.14 25.89
CA VAL A 85 7.31 2.15 26.86
C VAL A 85 8.48 1.50 27.60
N THR A 86 8.74 1.99 28.81
CA THR A 86 9.81 1.50 29.70
C THR A 86 9.54 0.14 30.33
N GLU A 87 8.34 -0.42 30.17
CA GLU A 87 8.01 -1.77 30.66
C GLU A 87 7.56 -2.69 29.51
N LYS A 88 8.49 -3.52 29.03
CA LYS A 88 8.24 -4.65 28.11
C LYS A 88 7.53 -5.81 28.81
N ARG A 89 6.50 -5.54 29.65
CA ARG A 89 5.68 -6.62 30.18
C ARG A 89 4.65 -7.00 29.14
N PRO A 90 4.64 -8.25 28.67
CA PRO A 90 3.55 -8.73 27.84
C PRO A 90 2.23 -8.53 28.60
N PRO A 91 1.11 -8.29 27.91
CA PRO A 91 -0.17 -8.21 28.57
C PRO A 91 -0.38 -9.46 29.43
N SER A 92 -0.76 -9.29 30.71
CA SER A 92 -0.85 -10.37 31.70
C SER A 92 -1.86 -11.47 31.36
N TYR A 93 -2.61 -11.32 30.27
CA TYR A 93 -3.62 -12.26 29.80
C TYR A 93 -3.10 -13.29 28.79
N ILE A 94 -1.84 -13.19 28.31
CA ILE A 94 -1.30 -14.13 27.32
C ILE A 94 -0.56 -15.27 28.03
N THR A 95 -1.01 -16.50 27.82
CA THR A 95 -0.37 -17.71 28.36
C THR A 95 0.95 -18.01 27.62
N GLN A 96 1.82 -18.81 28.24
CA GLN A 96 3.07 -19.26 27.61
C GLN A 96 2.82 -20.00 26.29
N THR A 97 1.79 -20.88 26.25
CA THR A 97 1.38 -21.58 25.04
C THR A 97 0.94 -20.61 23.94
N GLN A 98 0.14 -19.59 24.27
CA GLN A 98 -0.28 -18.58 23.31
C GLN A 98 0.90 -17.77 22.76
N ARG A 99 1.91 -17.48 23.59
CA ARG A 99 3.15 -16.83 23.14
C ARG A 99 3.87 -17.70 22.10
N GLU A 100 4.06 -18.97 22.38
CA GLU A 100 4.73 -19.92 21.48
C GLU A 100 3.98 -20.04 20.15
N ASP A 101 2.65 -20.12 20.21
CA ASP A 101 1.77 -20.14 19.03
C ASP A 101 1.90 -18.85 18.20
N PHE A 102 1.90 -17.68 18.84
CA PHE A 102 2.07 -16.40 18.15
C PHE A 102 3.45 -16.26 17.52
N GLN A 103 4.51 -16.68 18.21
CA GLN A 103 5.87 -16.68 17.65
C GLN A 103 5.98 -17.61 16.44
N LYS A 104 5.36 -18.80 16.51
CA LYS A 104 5.27 -19.72 15.38
C LYS A 104 4.52 -19.08 14.20
N ALA A 105 3.35 -18.50 14.46
CA ALA A 105 2.55 -17.82 13.45
C ALA A 105 3.29 -16.63 12.81
N VAL A 106 4.04 -15.83 13.58
CA VAL A 106 4.86 -14.72 13.04
C VAL A 106 5.92 -15.23 12.05
N ARG A 107 6.57 -16.36 12.33
CA ARG A 107 7.54 -16.99 11.41
C ARG A 107 6.87 -17.52 10.15
N GLU A 108 5.75 -18.22 10.31
CA GLU A 108 4.97 -18.77 9.18
C GLU A 108 4.44 -17.67 8.26
N LEU A 109 3.95 -16.56 8.82
CA LEU A 109 3.50 -15.39 8.05
C LEU A 109 4.62 -14.80 7.19
N MET A 110 5.88 -14.81 7.65
CA MET A 110 6.99 -14.35 6.81
C MET A 110 7.27 -15.29 5.63
N VAL A 111 7.18 -16.60 5.85
CA VAL A 111 7.29 -17.59 4.77
C VAL A 111 6.18 -17.37 3.73
N ASP A 112 4.95 -17.16 4.19
CA ASP A 112 3.80 -16.91 3.32
C ASP A 112 3.90 -15.57 2.59
N TYR A 113 4.41 -14.54 3.24
CA TYR A 113 4.70 -13.25 2.61
C TYR A 113 5.68 -13.42 1.45
N TRP A 114 6.80 -14.13 1.65
CA TRP A 114 7.79 -14.31 0.59
C TRP A 114 7.29 -15.20 -0.54
N LYS A 115 6.50 -16.25 -0.25
CA LYS A 115 5.79 -17.02 -1.28
C LYS A 115 4.85 -16.14 -2.11
N ASN A 116 4.10 -15.25 -1.44
CA ASN A 116 3.23 -14.28 -2.09
C ASN A 116 4.01 -13.27 -2.95
N ALA A 117 5.13 -12.75 -2.43
CA ALA A 117 6.03 -11.83 -3.17
C ALA A 117 6.64 -12.51 -4.41
N ALA A 118 7.00 -13.79 -4.32
CA ALA A 118 7.47 -14.57 -5.47
C ALA A 118 6.36 -14.80 -6.52
N ALA A 119 5.10 -14.97 -6.08
CA ALA A 119 3.96 -15.05 -7.00
C ALA A 119 3.69 -13.71 -7.70
N LEU A 120 3.72 -12.59 -6.97
CA LEU A 120 3.63 -11.24 -7.53
C LEU A 120 4.69 -10.99 -8.60
N ARG A 121 5.94 -11.35 -8.30
CA ARG A 121 7.06 -11.20 -9.22
C ARG A 121 6.84 -11.98 -10.53
N ARG A 122 6.37 -13.22 -10.45
CA ARG A 122 6.06 -14.03 -11.64
C ARG A 122 4.99 -13.40 -12.53
N ILE A 123 3.94 -12.82 -11.93
CA ILE A 123 2.94 -12.08 -12.72
C ILE A 123 3.59 -10.87 -13.39
N GLN A 124 4.39 -10.11 -12.65
CA GLN A 124 5.07 -8.92 -13.14
C GLN A 124 6.05 -9.22 -14.28
N GLU A 125 6.79 -10.32 -14.21
CA GLU A 125 7.70 -10.79 -15.27
C GLU A 125 6.96 -11.15 -16.57
N SER A 126 5.67 -11.49 -16.47
CA SER A 126 4.82 -11.81 -17.63
C SER A 126 4.04 -10.60 -18.17
N TRP A 127 4.25 -9.39 -17.62
CA TRP A 127 3.50 -8.21 -18.03
C TRP A 127 3.71 -7.90 -19.51
N LYS A 128 2.59 -7.69 -20.19
CA LYS A 128 2.56 -7.24 -21.59
C LYS A 128 2.63 -5.72 -21.64
N HIS A 129 3.03 -5.19 -22.79
CA HIS A 129 2.88 -3.78 -23.10
C HIS A 129 1.37 -3.43 -23.17
N GLU A 130 0.83 -2.94 -22.07
CA GLU A 130 -0.55 -2.50 -21.95
C GLU A 130 -0.65 -1.37 -20.93
N TYR A 131 -1.48 -0.37 -21.26
CA TYR A 131 -1.73 0.84 -20.49
C TYR A 131 -1.82 0.63 -18.97
N LYS A 132 -2.66 -0.29 -18.51
CA LYS A 132 -2.91 -0.55 -17.08
C LYS A 132 -1.68 -1.15 -16.40
N LEU A 133 -0.99 -2.06 -17.06
CA LEU A 133 0.21 -2.71 -16.51
C LEU A 133 1.36 -1.73 -16.41
N GLU A 134 1.60 -0.92 -17.44
CA GLU A 134 2.63 0.12 -17.39
C GLU A 134 2.32 1.19 -16.34
N LYS A 135 1.04 1.56 -16.20
CA LYS A 135 0.61 2.44 -15.12
C LYS A 135 0.95 1.87 -13.75
N LEU A 136 0.64 0.58 -13.53
CA LEU A 136 0.96 -0.10 -12.27
C LEU A 136 2.47 -0.15 -12.03
N GLN A 137 3.27 -0.40 -13.06
CA GLN A 137 4.73 -0.40 -13.00
C GLN A 137 5.28 0.97 -12.61
N LEU A 138 4.84 2.01 -13.32
CA LEU A 138 5.26 3.39 -13.10
C LEU A 138 4.99 3.84 -11.66
N LEU A 139 3.79 3.57 -11.14
CA LEU A 139 3.42 3.94 -9.78
C LEU A 139 4.23 3.20 -8.69
N ARG A 140 4.78 2.03 -9.00
CA ARG A 140 5.62 1.24 -8.07
C ARG A 140 7.11 1.54 -8.20
N ALA A 141 7.55 1.96 -9.38
CA ALA A 141 8.95 2.30 -9.66
C ALA A 141 9.37 3.64 -9.05
N HIS A 142 8.44 4.59 -8.94
CA HIS A 142 8.72 5.92 -8.40
C HIS A 142 8.28 6.04 -6.93
N LYS A 143 9.13 6.71 -6.14
CA LYS A 143 8.89 7.01 -4.73
C LYS A 143 8.75 8.52 -4.52
N ASP A 144 7.96 8.92 -3.52
CA ASP A 144 7.86 10.30 -3.06
C ASP A 144 9.06 10.71 -2.18
N ARG A 145 9.04 11.94 -1.64
CA ARG A 145 10.10 12.46 -0.75
C ARG A 145 10.29 11.66 0.56
N HIS A 146 9.35 10.78 0.90
CA HIS A 146 9.39 9.91 2.09
C HIS A 146 9.71 8.46 1.74
N GLY A 147 10.10 8.18 0.50
CA GLY A 147 10.41 6.83 0.04
C GLY A 147 9.18 5.94 -0.19
N ARG A 148 7.97 6.51 -0.20
CA ARG A 148 6.72 5.76 -0.41
C ARG A 148 6.42 5.65 -1.90
N PRO A 149 6.07 4.47 -2.43
CA PRO A 149 5.68 4.32 -3.83
C PRO A 149 4.49 5.22 -4.18
N TYR A 150 4.45 5.76 -5.40
CA TYR A 150 3.29 6.55 -5.84
C TYR A 150 1.99 5.74 -5.91
N ALA A 151 2.08 4.41 -6.04
CA ALA A 151 0.93 3.52 -5.87
C ALA A 151 0.27 3.70 -4.49
N TRP A 152 1.09 3.78 -3.43
CA TRP A 152 0.61 4.08 -2.09
C TRP A 152 0.05 5.50 -1.99
N VAL A 153 0.75 6.50 -2.54
CA VAL A 153 0.33 7.91 -2.48
C VAL A 153 -1.06 8.11 -3.11
N TRP A 154 -1.31 7.45 -4.24
CA TRP A 154 -2.57 7.56 -4.95
C TRP A 154 -3.74 6.86 -4.27
N ASP A 155 -3.51 5.69 -3.68
CA ASP A 155 -4.56 4.95 -2.99
C ASP A 155 -4.85 5.49 -1.58
N GLN A 156 -4.10 6.50 -1.12
CA GLN A 156 -4.25 7.10 0.20
C GLN A 156 -5.64 7.71 0.41
N GLU A 157 -6.15 8.44 -0.58
CA GLU A 157 -7.47 9.07 -0.55
C GLU A 157 -8.56 7.99 -0.43
N LYS A 158 -8.49 6.96 -1.28
CA LYS A 158 -9.42 5.82 -1.22
C LYS A 158 -9.43 5.14 0.14
N CYS A 159 -8.25 4.91 0.74
CA CYS A 159 -8.17 4.33 2.08
C CYS A 159 -8.83 5.24 3.13
N ALA A 160 -8.64 6.55 3.03
CA ALA A 160 -9.27 7.52 3.92
C ALA A 160 -10.80 7.55 3.76
N ASP A 161 -11.31 7.56 2.52
CA ASP A 161 -12.74 7.59 2.20
C ASP A 161 -13.49 6.34 2.67
N LEU A 162 -12.82 5.19 2.65
CA LEU A 162 -13.34 3.92 3.21
C LEU A 162 -13.23 3.85 4.74
N GLY A 163 -12.83 4.95 5.39
CA GLY A 163 -12.73 5.06 6.85
C GLY A 163 -11.49 4.37 7.44
N GLY A 164 -10.46 4.10 6.61
CA GLY A 164 -9.19 3.53 7.03
C GLY A 164 -8.27 4.53 7.74
N CYS A 165 -7.10 4.05 8.19
CA CYS A 165 -6.17 4.83 9.01
C CYS A 165 -5.49 5.99 8.27
N CYS A 166 -5.52 6.01 6.94
CA CYS A 166 -5.00 7.13 6.14
C CYS A 166 -5.78 8.44 6.34
N GLY A 167 -7.05 8.37 6.74
CA GLY A 167 -7.87 9.52 7.12
C GLY A 167 -7.79 9.88 8.61
N GLN A 168 -6.93 9.20 9.38
CA GLN A 168 -6.81 9.36 10.83
C GLN A 168 -5.44 9.91 11.22
N THR A 169 -5.33 10.40 12.46
CA THR A 169 -4.07 10.92 13.03
C THR A 169 -3.08 9.83 13.44
N CYS A 170 -3.51 8.55 13.53
CA CYS A 170 -2.65 7.46 14.00
C CYS A 170 -1.44 7.20 13.10
N GLY A 171 -1.51 7.55 11.80
CA GLY A 171 -0.38 7.53 10.88
C GLY A 171 0.23 6.16 10.58
N CYS A 172 -0.37 5.04 11.02
CA CYS A 172 0.23 3.71 10.88
C CYS A 172 0.50 3.30 9.43
N CYS A 173 -0.36 3.69 8.49
CA CYS A 173 -0.17 3.42 7.05
C CYS A 173 1.00 4.19 6.42
N LYS A 174 1.52 5.25 7.09
CA LYS A 174 2.69 6.00 6.63
C LYS A 174 4.00 5.29 7.00
N LYS A 175 3.96 4.31 7.91
CA LYS A 175 5.10 3.48 8.28
C LYS A 175 5.19 2.27 7.33
N PRO A 176 6.40 1.78 7.01
CA PRO A 176 6.53 0.54 6.26
C PRO A 176 6.00 -0.65 7.08
N LEU A 177 5.30 -1.57 6.41
CA LEU A 177 4.82 -2.83 6.99
C LEU A 177 5.95 -3.87 7.14
N LEU A 178 6.99 -3.73 6.31
CA LEU A 178 8.21 -4.51 6.37
C LEU A 178 9.34 -3.64 5.82
N THR A 179 10.50 -3.72 6.46
CA THR A 179 11.75 -3.13 5.96
C THR A 179 12.76 -4.26 5.79
N TYR A 180 13.45 -4.29 4.66
CA TYR A 180 14.53 -5.25 4.41
C TYR A 180 15.60 -4.63 3.51
N LEU A 181 16.82 -5.15 3.58
CA LEU A 181 17.92 -4.76 2.70
C LEU A 181 17.74 -5.43 1.34
N ARG A 182 17.76 -4.62 0.27
CA ARG A 182 17.71 -5.10 -1.10
C ARG A 182 19.06 -4.85 -1.76
N PRO A 183 19.68 -5.86 -2.38
CA PRO A 183 20.88 -5.65 -3.19
C PRO A 183 20.60 -4.64 -4.32
N SER A 184 21.46 -3.65 -4.47
CA SER A 184 21.53 -2.72 -5.60
C SER A 184 22.88 -2.87 -6.30
N GLU A 185 23.06 -2.23 -7.46
CA GLU A 185 24.26 -2.40 -8.29
C GLU A 185 25.58 -2.18 -7.55
N ASN A 186 25.60 -1.31 -6.52
CA ASN A 186 26.82 -0.95 -5.79
C ASN A 186 26.68 -0.95 -4.27
N ASP A 187 25.50 -1.24 -3.70
CA ASP A 187 25.25 -1.16 -2.26
C ASP A 187 23.98 -1.93 -1.84
N GLU A 188 23.71 -2.03 -0.53
CA GLU A 188 22.45 -2.51 0.02
C GLU A 188 21.49 -1.32 0.31
N GLU A 189 20.38 -1.25 -0.43
CA GLU A 189 19.37 -0.21 -0.20
C GLU A 189 18.30 -0.71 0.79
N VAL A 190 18.00 0.10 1.80
CA VAL A 190 16.86 -0.14 2.69
C VAL A 190 15.55 -0.03 1.90
N HIS A 191 14.85 -1.15 1.74
CA HIS A 191 13.58 -1.23 1.04
C HIS A 191 12.40 -1.32 2.01
N GLY A 192 11.52 -0.33 1.98
CA GLY A 192 10.26 -0.32 2.75
C GLY A 192 9.08 -0.79 1.91
N VAL A 193 8.31 -1.73 2.45
CA VAL A 193 7.03 -2.19 1.89
C VAL A 193 5.91 -1.36 2.48
N TYR A 194 5.25 -0.56 1.66
CA TYR A 194 4.15 0.31 2.08
C TYR A 194 2.81 -0.23 1.57
N GLY A 195 1.80 -0.25 2.45
CA GLY A 195 0.45 -0.69 2.11
C GLY A 195 -0.61 0.03 2.94
N HIS A 196 -1.81 0.10 2.39
CA HIS A 196 -2.99 0.65 3.08
C HIS A 196 -3.67 -0.39 3.97
N CYS A 197 -4.61 0.06 4.81
CA CYS A 197 -5.35 -0.82 5.70
C CYS A 197 -6.02 -1.98 4.95
N THR A 198 -5.84 -3.19 5.48
CA THR A 198 -6.68 -4.34 5.17
C THR A 198 -7.51 -4.71 6.41
N GLU A 199 -8.26 -5.82 6.33
CA GLU A 199 -8.96 -6.39 7.48
C GLU A 199 -8.03 -6.79 8.63
N GLU A 200 -6.72 -6.90 8.39
CA GLU A 200 -5.74 -7.28 9.41
C GLU A 200 -5.09 -6.08 10.10
N CYS A 201 -5.47 -4.84 9.76
CA CYS A 201 -4.93 -3.64 10.37
C CYS A 201 -5.34 -3.54 11.86
N ALA A 202 -4.37 -3.66 12.77
CA ALA A 202 -4.60 -3.59 14.21
C ALA A 202 -5.31 -2.30 14.68
N CYS A 203 -5.07 -1.16 14.01
CA CYS A 203 -5.73 0.10 14.34
C CYS A 203 -7.20 0.12 13.90
N CYS A 204 -7.51 -0.42 12.71
CA CYS A 204 -8.88 -0.55 12.21
C CYS A 204 -9.69 -1.52 13.09
N ILE A 205 -9.10 -2.65 13.47
CA ILE A 205 -9.74 -3.64 14.35
C ILE A 205 -10.05 -3.04 15.72
N ARG A 206 -9.07 -2.41 16.37
CA ARG A 206 -9.24 -1.79 17.70
C ARG A 206 -10.29 -0.70 17.71
N SER A 207 -10.37 0.09 16.65
CA SER A 207 -11.36 1.16 16.53
C SER A 207 -12.74 0.67 16.08
N GLY A 208 -12.87 -0.59 15.66
CA GLY A 208 -14.08 -1.14 15.07
C GLY A 208 -14.45 -0.46 13.73
N ARG A 209 -13.47 0.09 13.00
CA ARG A 209 -13.72 0.94 11.82
C ARG A 209 -13.20 0.30 10.53
N ARG A 210 -14.14 -0.09 9.67
CA ARG A 210 -14.37 0.61 8.39
C ARG A 210 -15.50 1.59 8.66
N ARG A 211 -15.18 2.86 8.97
CA ARG A 211 -16.24 3.85 9.25
C ARG A 211 -16.98 4.09 7.93
N PRO A 212 -18.32 4.00 7.86
CA PRO A 212 -19.02 4.50 6.69
C PRO A 212 -18.62 5.96 6.48
N PRO A 213 -18.38 6.40 5.22
CA PRO A 213 -18.10 7.80 4.93
C PRO A 213 -19.18 8.68 5.56
N HIS A 214 -18.80 9.91 5.94
CA HIS A 214 -19.71 10.86 6.59
C HIS A 214 -21.09 10.86 5.88
N PRO A 215 -22.24 10.89 6.57
CA PRO A 215 -23.59 10.79 5.95
C PRO A 215 -23.95 11.86 4.90
N ARG A 216 -23.04 12.82 4.66
CA ARG A 216 -23.16 13.91 3.68
C ARG A 216 -22.25 13.73 2.48
N LEU A 217 -21.39 12.71 2.50
CA LEU A 217 -20.65 12.23 1.34
C LEU A 217 -21.55 11.20 0.68
N LEU A 218 -22.09 11.54 -0.48
CA LEU A 218 -22.78 10.57 -1.32
C LEU A 218 -21.85 9.37 -1.54
N PRO A 219 -22.38 8.12 -1.58
CA PRO A 219 -21.56 6.96 -1.90
C PRO A 219 -20.80 7.24 -3.19
N ALA A 220 -19.51 6.86 -3.23
CA ALA A 220 -18.74 6.94 -4.46
C ALA A 220 -19.54 6.20 -5.55
N PRO A 221 -19.73 6.81 -6.74
CA PRO A 221 -20.43 6.15 -7.82
C PRO A 221 -19.75 4.80 -8.08
N ASP A 222 -20.58 3.77 -8.18
CA ASP A 222 -20.11 2.43 -8.46
C ASP A 222 -19.44 2.41 -9.83
N MET A 223 -18.10 2.36 -9.82
CA MET A 223 -17.28 2.32 -11.02
C MET A 223 -17.38 0.98 -11.77
N SER A 224 -18.20 0.03 -11.29
CA SER A 224 -18.56 -1.17 -12.06
C SER A 224 -19.66 -0.91 -13.11
N LEU A 225 -20.20 0.30 -13.18
CA LEU A 225 -21.24 0.72 -14.14
C LEU A 225 -20.78 1.82 -15.13
N LEU A 226 -19.47 2.00 -15.35
CA LEU A 226 -18.90 2.94 -16.35
C LEU A 226 -17.93 2.31 -17.35
#